data_AF-A0A127CKC9-F1
#
_entry.id   AF-A0A127CKC9-F1
#
_cell.length_a   1.000
_cell.length_b   1.000
_cell.length_c   1.000
_cell.angle_alpha   90.00
_cell.angle_beta   90.00
_cell.angle_gamma   90.00
#
_symmetry.space_group_name_H-M   'P 1'
#
loop_
_entity.id
_entity.type
_entity.pdbx_description
1 polymer ?
#
loop_
_entity_poly.entity_id
_entity_poly.type
_entity_poly.pdbx_seq_one_letter_code
_entity_poly.pdbx_strand_id
1 'polypeptide(L)'
;MEVQAYVYGAWRAAAIIARQLGKDDDALSFDRMAETLRINFDKAFFDEELQTYILTLDGEKKPCRVRSSNAGHALFTGIAFPERAEKVVRTLMAQSSFCGWGVRTIAASEARYNPMSYHNGSVWPHDNALIAAGFVRYGYRAEAARIFEALFAASTYIDLRRLPELYCGFVRQRGKGPTFYPVSCIPQAWAAAAPLFLLAVDLR
;
A
#
# COMPACT_ATOMS: atom_id res chain seq x y z
N MET A 1 -10.79 -4.99 2.09
CA MET A 1 -10.71 -3.84 1.16
C MET A 1 -9.84 -4.12 -0.07
N GLU A 2 -8.61 -4.64 0.08
CA GLU A 2 -7.60 -4.71 -1.01
C GLU A 2 -8.04 -5.44 -2.27
N VAL A 3 -8.67 -6.59 -2.13
CA VAL A 3 -9.19 -7.35 -3.27
C VAL A 3 -10.15 -6.50 -4.10
N GLN A 4 -11.01 -5.70 -3.47
CA GLN A 4 -11.92 -4.80 -4.19
C GLN A 4 -11.16 -3.67 -4.89
N ALA A 5 -10.13 -3.09 -4.24
CA ALA A 5 -9.30 -2.07 -4.85
C ALA A 5 -8.62 -2.58 -6.15
N TYR A 6 -8.10 -3.82 -6.14
CA TYR A 6 -7.51 -4.43 -7.34
C TYR A 6 -8.52 -4.76 -8.41
N VAL A 7 -9.69 -5.21 -8.00
CA VAL A 7 -10.80 -5.52 -8.90
C VAL A 7 -11.28 -4.24 -9.62
N TYR A 8 -11.36 -3.09 -8.92
CA TYR A 8 -11.51 -1.77 -9.55
C TYR A 8 -10.40 -1.47 -10.58
N GLY A 9 -9.14 -1.64 -10.19
CA GLY A 9 -7.99 -1.43 -11.07
C GLY A 9 -8.05 -2.30 -12.33
N ALA A 10 -8.49 -3.55 -12.20
CA ALA A 10 -8.67 -4.49 -13.29
C ALA A 10 -9.76 -4.04 -14.28
N TRP A 11 -10.91 -3.57 -13.80
CA TRP A 11 -11.94 -3.01 -14.70
C TRP A 11 -11.48 -1.74 -15.40
N ARG A 12 -10.75 -0.85 -14.71
CA ARG A 12 -10.19 0.34 -15.36
C ARG A 12 -9.18 -0.02 -16.44
N ALA A 13 -8.31 -1.00 -16.19
CA ALA A 13 -7.37 -1.51 -17.19
C ALA A 13 -8.10 -2.20 -18.36
N ALA A 14 -9.11 -3.02 -18.08
CA ALA A 14 -9.93 -3.69 -19.09
C ALA A 14 -10.65 -2.67 -19.98
N ALA A 15 -11.19 -1.58 -19.42
CA ALA A 15 -11.81 -0.51 -20.20
C ALA A 15 -10.81 0.20 -21.12
N ILE A 16 -9.56 0.40 -20.69
CA ILE A 16 -8.50 0.97 -21.55
C ILE A 16 -8.18 0.01 -22.70
N ILE A 17 -8.01 -1.28 -22.41
CA ILE A 17 -7.71 -2.30 -23.42
C ILE A 17 -8.87 -2.45 -24.41
N ALA A 18 -10.12 -2.48 -23.94
CA ALA A 18 -11.30 -2.61 -24.78
C ALA A 18 -11.42 -1.46 -25.80
N ARG A 19 -11.18 -0.21 -25.38
CA ARG A 19 -11.12 0.94 -26.30
C ARG A 19 -10.06 0.79 -27.39
N GLN A 20 -8.86 0.33 -27.02
CA GLN A 20 -7.78 0.10 -27.99
C GLN A 20 -8.11 -1.01 -29.00
N LEU A 21 -9.02 -1.91 -28.65
CA LEU A 21 -9.52 -2.96 -29.52
C LEU A 21 -10.81 -2.59 -30.28
N GLY A 22 -11.30 -1.36 -30.15
CA GLY A 22 -12.56 -0.91 -30.77
C GLY A 22 -13.82 -1.52 -30.16
N LYS A 23 -13.75 -2.00 -28.91
CA LYS A 23 -14.87 -2.59 -28.16
C LYS A 23 -15.47 -1.56 -27.20
N ASP A 24 -16.10 -0.54 -27.76
CA ASP A 24 -16.58 0.61 -26.97
C ASP A 24 -17.68 0.26 -25.97
N ASP A 25 -18.61 -0.64 -26.33
CA ASP A 25 -19.67 -1.09 -25.41
C ASP A 25 -19.11 -1.83 -24.19
N ASP A 26 -18.12 -2.70 -24.40
CA ASP A 26 -17.42 -3.40 -23.30
C ASP A 26 -16.68 -2.38 -22.41
N ALA A 27 -16.00 -1.40 -23.02
CA ALA A 27 -15.30 -0.36 -22.28
C ALA A 27 -16.24 0.46 -21.39
N LEU A 28 -17.40 0.85 -21.93
CA LEU A 28 -18.44 1.56 -21.16
C LEU A 28 -18.99 0.70 -20.02
N SER A 29 -19.19 -0.60 -20.26
CA SER A 29 -19.63 -1.54 -19.24
C SER A 29 -18.63 -1.64 -18.08
N PHE A 30 -17.34 -1.84 -18.39
CA PHE A 30 -16.29 -1.92 -17.38
C PHE A 30 -16.13 -0.62 -16.58
N ASP A 31 -16.25 0.54 -17.23
CA ASP A 31 -16.22 1.82 -16.53
C ASP A 31 -17.39 1.99 -15.54
N ARG A 32 -18.61 1.59 -15.93
CA ARG A 32 -19.77 1.61 -15.04
C ARG A 32 -19.59 0.67 -13.85
N MET A 33 -19.04 -0.53 -14.08
CA MET A 33 -18.73 -1.49 -13.02
C MET A 33 -17.70 -0.92 -12.05
N ALA A 34 -16.62 -0.33 -12.57
CA ALA A 34 -15.59 0.31 -11.76
C ALA A 34 -16.16 1.45 -10.91
N GLU A 35 -16.97 2.33 -11.50
CA GLU A 35 -17.55 3.46 -10.76
C GLU A 35 -18.55 3.01 -9.69
N THR A 36 -19.40 2.04 -10.02
CA THR A 36 -20.33 1.43 -9.05
C THR A 36 -19.57 0.82 -7.87
N LEU A 37 -18.47 0.09 -8.16
CA LEU A 37 -17.62 -0.46 -7.10
C LEU A 37 -16.99 0.65 -6.27
N ARG A 38 -16.46 1.70 -6.89
CA ARG A 38 -15.80 2.82 -6.20
C ARG A 38 -16.71 3.46 -5.16
N ILE A 39 -17.95 3.78 -5.55
CA ILE A 39 -18.95 4.39 -4.66
C ILE A 39 -19.27 3.46 -3.48
N ASN A 40 -19.53 2.19 -3.76
CA ASN A 40 -19.86 1.20 -2.72
C ASN A 40 -18.66 0.93 -1.79
N PHE A 41 -17.46 0.91 -2.35
CA PHE A 41 -16.22 0.73 -1.62
C PHE A 41 -15.99 1.88 -0.64
N ASP A 42 -16.07 3.14 -1.09
CA ASP A 42 -15.84 4.30 -0.19
C ASP A 42 -16.87 4.32 0.94
N LYS A 43 -18.15 4.10 0.61
CA LYS A 43 -19.23 4.03 1.59
C LYS A 43 -19.03 2.94 2.64
N ALA A 44 -18.52 1.77 2.24
CA ALA A 44 -18.39 0.62 3.13
C ALA A 44 -17.08 0.61 3.94
N PHE A 45 -15.99 1.14 3.36
CA PHE A 45 -14.66 0.98 3.92
C PHE A 45 -14.04 2.27 4.45
N PHE A 46 -14.43 3.46 3.98
CA PHE A 46 -13.84 4.69 4.51
C PHE A 46 -14.41 4.99 5.90
N ASP A 47 -13.53 5.13 6.88
CA ASP A 47 -13.88 5.44 8.26
C ASP A 47 -13.39 6.84 8.61
N GLU A 48 -14.33 7.75 8.80
CA GLU A 48 -14.04 9.16 9.09
C GLU A 48 -13.35 9.35 10.43
N GLU A 49 -13.60 8.53 11.44
CA GLU A 49 -12.93 8.69 12.73
C GLU A 49 -11.50 8.13 12.66
N LEU A 50 -11.28 7.02 11.96
CA LEU A 50 -9.94 6.48 11.73
C LEU A 50 -9.12 7.31 10.73
N GLN A 51 -9.78 8.14 9.91
CA GLN A 51 -9.19 8.93 8.82
C GLN A 51 -8.49 8.04 7.78
N THR A 52 -9.02 6.84 7.53
CA THR A 52 -8.48 5.89 6.55
C THR A 52 -9.52 4.82 6.17
N TYR A 53 -9.15 3.91 5.26
CA TYR A 53 -9.95 2.73 4.95
C TYR A 53 -9.74 1.63 6.01
N ILE A 54 -10.82 1.05 6.51
CA ILE A 54 -10.78 -0.15 7.36
C ILE A 54 -10.23 -1.35 6.58
N LEU A 55 -9.60 -2.29 7.27
CA LEU A 55 -9.00 -3.47 6.65
C LEU A 55 -10.04 -4.37 5.95
N THR A 56 -11.11 -4.73 6.67
CA THR A 56 -12.14 -5.65 6.18
C THR A 56 -13.48 -5.43 6.88
N LEU A 57 -14.51 -6.11 6.38
CA LEU A 57 -15.74 -6.39 7.10
C LEU A 57 -15.69 -7.84 7.60
N ASP A 58 -16.28 -8.12 8.76
CA ASP A 58 -16.41 -9.48 9.28
C ASP A 58 -17.56 -10.27 8.62
N GLY A 59 -17.83 -11.48 9.13
CA GLY A 59 -18.91 -12.34 8.62
C GLY A 59 -20.31 -11.73 8.75
N GLU A 60 -20.51 -10.84 9.72
CA GLU A 60 -21.76 -10.10 9.97
C GLU A 60 -21.77 -8.73 9.27
N LYS A 61 -20.79 -8.46 8.40
CA LYS A 61 -20.58 -7.18 7.70
C LYS A 61 -20.27 -6.01 8.63
N LYS A 62 -19.77 -6.26 9.84
CA LYS A 62 -19.33 -5.18 10.74
C LYS A 62 -17.90 -4.74 10.39
N PRO A 63 -17.59 -3.45 10.52
CA PRO A 63 -16.25 -2.92 10.27
C PRO A 63 -15.16 -3.51 11.18
N CYS A 64 -14.13 -4.13 10.59
CA CYS A 64 -12.88 -4.41 11.28
C CYS A 64 -11.96 -3.19 11.20
N ARG A 65 -12.13 -2.30 12.19
CA ARG A 65 -11.49 -0.98 12.33
C ARG A 65 -9.99 -1.09 12.66
N VAL A 66 -9.17 -1.45 11.67
CA VAL A 66 -7.71 -1.63 11.80
C VAL A 66 -6.97 -0.74 10.81
N ARG A 67 -6.05 0.12 11.30
CA ARG A 67 -5.12 0.86 10.44
C ARG A 67 -4.08 -0.09 9.87
N SER A 68 -4.15 -0.29 8.57
CA SER A 68 -3.30 -1.22 7.82
C SER A 68 -2.67 -0.55 6.62
N SER A 69 -1.56 -1.11 6.13
CA SER A 69 -0.91 -0.66 4.90
C SER A 69 -1.78 -0.85 3.66
N ASN A 70 -2.73 -1.78 3.72
CA ASN A 70 -3.71 -2.06 2.65
C ASN A 70 -4.44 -0.79 2.18
N ALA A 71 -4.65 0.20 3.05
CA ALA A 71 -5.27 1.47 2.65
C ALA A 71 -4.50 2.20 1.54
N GLY A 72 -3.17 2.03 1.46
CA GLY A 72 -2.37 2.59 0.38
C GLY A 72 -2.61 1.90 -0.98
N HIS A 73 -3.13 0.67 -0.99
CA HIS A 73 -3.56 0.01 -2.23
C HIS A 73 -4.80 0.65 -2.83
N ALA A 74 -5.67 1.26 -2.01
CA ALA A 74 -6.79 2.05 -2.51
C ALA A 74 -6.31 3.30 -3.28
N LEU A 75 -5.20 3.89 -2.84
CA LEU A 75 -4.52 4.95 -3.60
C LEU A 75 -3.82 4.38 -4.83
N PHE A 76 -3.10 3.25 -4.71
CA PHE A 76 -2.39 2.65 -5.84
C PHE A 76 -3.30 2.41 -7.06
N THR A 77 -4.47 1.80 -6.83
CA THR A 77 -5.40 1.46 -7.91
C THR A 77 -6.25 2.64 -8.37
N GLY A 78 -6.29 3.74 -7.60
CA GLY A 78 -7.08 4.93 -7.90
C GLY A 78 -8.55 4.81 -7.48
N ILE A 79 -8.92 3.79 -6.70
CA ILE A 79 -10.30 3.63 -6.22
C ILE A 79 -10.64 4.67 -5.15
N ALA A 80 -9.67 5.16 -4.37
CA ALA A 80 -9.95 6.17 -3.36
C ALA A 80 -10.43 7.48 -4.00
N PHE A 81 -11.41 8.15 -3.42
CA PHE A 81 -11.77 9.48 -3.89
C PHE A 81 -10.67 10.49 -3.53
N PRO A 82 -10.43 11.53 -4.37
CA PRO A 82 -9.38 12.52 -4.12
C PRO A 82 -9.46 13.18 -2.74
N GLU A 83 -10.66 13.41 -2.22
CA GLU A 83 -10.89 14.06 -0.92
C GLU A 83 -10.52 13.15 0.27
N ARG A 84 -10.30 11.85 0.03
CA ARG A 84 -9.82 10.90 1.04
C ARG A 84 -8.30 10.83 1.09
N ALA A 85 -7.62 11.21 0.01
CA ALA A 85 -6.20 10.92 -0.19
C ALA A 85 -5.33 11.50 0.92
N GLU A 86 -5.55 12.78 1.29
CA GLU A 86 -4.77 13.44 2.34
C GLU A 86 -4.86 12.69 3.67
N LYS A 87 -6.06 12.27 4.06
CA LYS A 87 -6.33 11.54 5.30
C LYS A 87 -5.61 10.19 5.32
N VAL A 88 -5.69 9.46 4.21
CA VAL A 88 -5.04 8.15 4.06
C VAL A 88 -3.51 8.29 4.09
N VAL A 89 -2.95 9.24 3.33
CA VAL A 89 -1.50 9.52 3.30
C VAL A 89 -1.00 9.88 4.69
N ARG A 90 -1.67 10.81 5.39
CA ARG A 90 -1.32 11.21 6.76
C ARG A 90 -1.36 10.02 7.72
N THR A 91 -2.37 9.16 7.62
CA THR A 91 -2.48 7.96 8.47
C THR A 91 -1.38 6.94 8.19
N LEU A 92 -0.98 6.74 6.93
CA LEU A 92 0.11 5.83 6.56
C LEU A 92 1.48 6.37 6.93
N MET A 93 1.66 7.70 6.92
CA MET A 93 2.91 8.37 7.28
C MET A 93 3.02 8.74 8.77
N ALA A 94 1.96 8.53 9.55
CA ALA A 94 2.00 8.67 11.00
C ALA A 94 3.00 7.69 11.62
N GLN A 95 3.63 8.07 12.74
CA GLN A 95 4.69 7.28 13.40
C GLN A 95 4.24 5.85 13.79
N SER A 96 2.96 5.66 14.10
CA SER A 96 2.38 4.35 14.37
C SER A 96 2.42 3.44 13.14
N SER A 97 2.25 3.98 11.93
CA SER A 97 2.28 3.24 10.67
C SER A 97 3.70 3.21 10.07
N PHE A 98 4.32 4.37 9.85
CA PHE A 98 5.65 4.51 9.27
C PHE A 98 6.76 4.43 10.33
N CYS A 99 7.55 3.35 10.31
CA CYS A 99 8.54 3.05 11.34
C CYS A 99 9.91 3.73 11.14
N GLY A 100 10.08 4.48 10.05
CA GLY A 100 11.37 5.02 9.59
C GLY A 100 12.14 4.08 8.65
N TRP A 101 11.69 2.83 8.51
CA TRP A 101 12.13 1.88 7.46
C TRP A 101 11.05 1.62 6.40
N GLY A 102 9.84 2.12 6.59
CA GLY A 102 8.68 1.89 5.75
C GLY A 102 7.38 1.89 6.56
N VAL A 103 6.26 1.81 5.86
CA VAL A 103 4.92 1.58 6.41
C VAL A 103 4.81 0.11 6.83
N ARG A 104 4.37 -0.12 8.07
CA ARG A 104 4.09 -1.44 8.62
C ARG A 104 2.78 -1.99 8.07
N THR A 105 2.65 -3.31 7.98
CA THR A 105 1.40 -3.96 7.53
C THR A 105 0.19 -3.59 8.40
N ILE A 106 0.38 -3.42 9.71
CA ILE A 106 -0.58 -2.77 10.61
C ILE A 106 0.14 -1.79 11.52
N ALA A 107 -0.54 -0.71 11.91
CA ALA A 107 0.04 0.32 12.76
C ALA A 107 0.34 -0.21 14.17
N ALA A 108 1.37 0.34 14.81
CA ALA A 108 1.82 -0.04 16.15
C ALA A 108 0.77 0.22 17.26
N SER A 109 -0.26 1.01 16.95
CA SER A 109 -1.41 1.28 17.82
C SER A 109 -2.50 0.21 17.77
N GLU A 110 -2.43 -0.73 16.81
CA GLU A 110 -3.46 -1.74 16.60
C GLU A 110 -3.28 -2.94 17.53
N ALA A 111 -4.38 -3.51 18.02
CA ALA A 111 -4.35 -4.54 19.06
C ALA A 111 -3.55 -5.80 18.69
N ARG A 112 -3.45 -6.13 17.39
CA ARG A 112 -2.71 -7.30 16.90
C ARG A 112 -1.27 -6.98 16.47
N TYR A 113 -0.80 -5.75 16.68
CA TYR A 113 0.56 -5.37 16.31
C TYR A 113 1.61 -6.26 16.99
N ASN A 114 2.43 -6.88 16.16
CA ASN A 114 3.62 -7.60 16.53
C ASN A 114 4.70 -7.29 15.47
N PRO A 115 5.78 -6.58 15.82
CA PRO A 115 6.83 -6.20 14.86
C PRO A 115 7.54 -7.38 14.22
N MET A 116 7.47 -8.58 14.82
CA MET A 116 8.04 -9.83 14.32
C MET A 116 6.99 -10.75 13.69
N SER A 117 5.76 -10.27 13.49
CA SER A 117 4.75 -11.03 12.75
C SER A 117 4.92 -10.85 11.25
N TYR A 118 4.64 -11.90 10.50
CA TYR A 118 4.72 -11.90 9.04
C TYR A 118 3.76 -10.86 8.41
N HIS A 119 2.51 -10.76 8.89
CA HIS A 119 1.50 -9.81 8.37
C HIS A 119 0.93 -8.83 9.39
N ASN A 120 1.32 -8.90 10.67
CA ASN A 120 0.76 -8.04 11.72
C ASN A 120 1.77 -7.04 12.30
N GLY A 121 2.68 -6.49 11.49
CA GLY A 121 3.54 -5.41 11.96
C GLY A 121 4.91 -5.32 11.30
N SER A 122 5.24 -6.24 10.40
CA SER A 122 6.45 -6.18 9.56
C SER A 122 6.35 -5.09 8.49
N VAL A 123 7.46 -4.86 7.81
CA VAL A 123 7.57 -3.95 6.66
C VAL A 123 7.96 -4.76 5.44
N TRP A 124 7.21 -4.57 4.37
CA TRP A 124 7.37 -5.27 3.11
C TRP A 124 7.80 -4.29 2.01
N PRO A 125 8.96 -4.50 1.36
CA PRO A 125 9.42 -3.63 0.29
C PRO A 125 8.43 -3.49 -0.88
N HIS A 126 7.81 -4.60 -1.29
CA HIS A 126 6.84 -4.57 -2.40
C HIS A 126 5.59 -3.76 -2.05
N ASP A 127 5.06 -3.95 -0.85
CA ASP A 127 3.89 -3.24 -0.34
C ASP A 127 4.16 -1.73 -0.28
N ASN A 128 5.32 -1.36 0.26
CA ASN A 128 5.76 0.04 0.33
C ASN A 128 5.96 0.68 -1.05
N ALA A 129 6.45 -0.08 -2.03
CA ALA A 129 6.56 0.40 -3.40
C ALA A 129 5.18 0.70 -4.04
N LEU A 130 4.18 -0.15 -3.77
CA LEU A 130 2.80 0.08 -4.22
C LEU A 130 2.17 1.30 -3.52
N ILE A 131 2.39 1.46 -2.21
CA ILE A 131 1.91 2.62 -1.44
C ILE A 131 2.52 3.91 -1.98
N ALA A 132 3.83 3.96 -2.20
CA ALA A 132 4.50 5.11 -2.78
C ALA A 132 3.97 5.43 -4.18
N ALA A 133 3.67 4.43 -5.00
CA ALA A 133 3.04 4.65 -6.29
C ALA A 133 1.62 5.23 -6.17
N GLY A 134 0.86 4.79 -5.17
CA GLY A 134 -0.40 5.41 -4.80
C GLY A 134 -0.23 6.88 -4.39
N PHE A 135 0.80 7.21 -3.61
CA PHE A 135 1.09 8.60 -3.23
C PHE A 135 1.38 9.46 -4.45
N VAL A 136 2.24 9.00 -5.37
CA VAL A 136 2.53 9.71 -6.62
C VAL A 136 1.27 9.92 -7.45
N ARG A 137 0.39 8.92 -7.58
CA ARG A 137 -0.89 9.04 -8.31
C ARG A 137 -1.74 10.21 -7.80
N TYR A 138 -1.72 10.49 -6.50
CA TYR A 138 -2.49 11.55 -5.87
C TYR A 138 -1.69 12.84 -5.60
N GLY A 139 -0.44 12.95 -6.10
CA GLY A 139 0.37 14.16 -5.98
C GLY A 139 1.27 14.25 -4.73
N TYR A 140 1.32 13.22 -3.89
CA TYR A 140 2.08 13.18 -2.63
C TYR A 140 3.52 12.68 -2.85
N ARG A 141 4.27 13.38 -3.72
CA ARG A 141 5.63 12.97 -4.13
C ARG A 141 6.64 13.03 -2.99
N ALA A 142 6.50 13.97 -2.05
CA ALA A 142 7.39 14.10 -0.90
C ALA A 142 7.29 12.87 0.02
N GLU A 143 6.07 12.39 0.26
CA GLU A 143 5.83 11.19 1.06
C GLU A 143 6.31 9.93 0.35
N ALA A 144 6.14 9.85 -0.99
CA ALA A 144 6.68 8.76 -1.79
C ALA A 144 8.21 8.73 -1.72
N ALA A 145 8.88 9.88 -1.83
CA ALA A 145 10.33 9.99 -1.69
C ALA A 145 10.81 9.53 -0.31
N ARG A 146 10.10 9.87 0.77
CA ARG A 146 10.43 9.38 2.12
C ARG A 146 10.33 7.86 2.25
N ILE A 147 9.36 7.22 1.59
CA ILE A 147 9.29 5.75 1.53
C ILE A 147 10.48 5.20 0.76
N PHE A 148 10.79 5.76 -0.41
CA PHE A 148 11.93 5.36 -1.22
C PHE A 148 13.26 5.47 -0.46
N GLU A 149 13.52 6.60 0.20
CA GLU A 149 14.69 6.83 1.03
C GLU A 149 14.80 5.80 2.17
N ALA A 150 13.67 5.44 2.79
CA ALA A 150 13.63 4.46 3.87
C ALA A 150 13.99 3.05 3.38
N LEU A 151 13.45 2.63 2.23
CA LEU A 151 13.77 1.35 1.60
C LEU A 151 15.22 1.32 1.10
N PHE A 152 15.70 2.40 0.50
CA PHE A 152 17.08 2.54 0.06
C PHE A 152 18.03 2.43 1.27
N ALA A 153 17.76 3.15 2.35
CA ALA A 153 18.53 3.06 3.58
C ALA A 153 18.48 1.66 4.21
N ALA A 154 17.34 0.96 4.17
CA ALA A 154 17.27 -0.43 4.63
C ALA A 154 18.17 -1.35 3.81
N SER A 155 18.20 -1.18 2.48
CA SER A 155 19.02 -1.98 1.57
C SER A 155 20.52 -1.89 1.87
N THR A 156 21.02 -0.76 2.40
CA THR A 156 22.44 -0.60 2.71
C THR A 156 22.92 -1.47 3.88
N TYR A 157 22.00 -2.02 4.68
CA TYR A 157 22.31 -2.94 5.78
C TYR A 157 22.20 -4.41 5.38
N ILE A 158 21.73 -4.72 4.17
CA ILE A 158 21.46 -6.10 3.75
C ILE A 158 22.53 -6.53 2.76
N ASP A 159 22.96 -7.79 2.88
CA ASP A 159 23.95 -8.39 2.00
C ASP A 159 23.56 -8.21 0.52
N LEU A 160 24.57 -7.80 -0.26
CA LEU A 160 24.42 -7.52 -1.69
C LEU A 160 23.34 -6.47 -2.02
N ARG A 161 22.89 -5.69 -1.02
CA ARG A 161 21.83 -4.68 -1.12
C ARG A 161 20.50 -5.22 -1.64
N ARG A 162 20.24 -6.50 -1.39
CA ARG A 162 19.04 -7.19 -1.84
C ARG A 162 17.94 -7.05 -0.79
N LEU A 163 16.95 -6.21 -1.05
CA LEU A 163 15.80 -6.11 -0.15
C LEU A 163 15.17 -7.50 0.05
N PRO A 164 14.85 -7.89 1.30
CA PRO A 164 14.30 -9.19 1.59
C PRO A 164 12.80 -9.17 1.29
N GLU A 165 12.15 -10.32 1.38
CA GLU A 165 10.69 -10.41 1.42
C GLU A 165 10.04 -9.36 2.35
N LEU A 166 10.55 -9.32 3.58
CA LEU A 166 10.08 -8.49 4.67
C LEU A 166 11.19 -8.34 5.73
N TYR A 167 11.07 -7.31 6.56
CA TYR A 167 11.83 -7.18 7.81
C TYR A 167 10.92 -6.74 8.96
N CYS A 168 11.38 -6.91 10.19
CA CYS A 168 10.57 -6.61 11.37
C CYS A 168 10.28 -5.11 11.48
N GLY A 169 9.05 -4.74 11.83
CA GLY A 169 8.61 -3.33 11.86
C GLY A 169 8.94 -2.59 13.16
N PHE A 170 10.09 -2.86 13.76
CA PHE A 170 10.58 -2.06 14.87
C PHE A 170 10.84 -0.61 14.42
N VAL A 171 10.72 0.32 15.36
CA VAL A 171 11.05 1.73 15.11
C VAL A 171 12.53 1.85 14.76
N ARG A 172 12.85 2.64 13.72
CA ARG A 172 14.23 2.95 13.34
C ARG A 172 14.95 3.66 14.50
N GLN A 173 16.10 3.12 14.90
CA GLN A 173 16.97 3.69 15.91
C GLN A 173 18.24 4.24 15.26
N ARG A 174 18.75 5.38 15.75
CA ARG A 174 19.98 5.98 15.24
C ARG A 174 21.15 5.00 15.39
N GLY A 175 21.91 4.80 14.32
CA GLY A 175 23.09 3.92 14.31
C GLY A 175 22.80 2.42 14.25
N LYS A 176 21.53 2.00 14.10
CA LYS A 176 21.15 0.59 13.93
C LYS A 176 20.43 0.37 12.60
N GLY A 177 20.65 -0.79 11.98
CA GLY A 177 19.89 -1.24 10.82
C GLY A 177 18.50 -1.78 11.19
N PRO A 178 17.67 -2.17 10.20
CA PRO A 178 16.41 -2.87 10.46
C PRO A 178 16.68 -4.25 11.08
N THR A 179 15.79 -4.68 11.99
CA THR A 179 15.84 -6.05 12.52
C THR A 179 15.34 -7.01 11.44
N PHE A 180 16.18 -7.97 11.07
CA PHE A 180 15.83 -8.95 10.04
C PHE A 180 14.76 -9.95 10.51
N TYR A 181 13.95 -10.38 9.55
CA TYR A 181 12.97 -11.43 9.77
C TYR A 181 13.65 -12.81 9.61
N PRO A 182 13.57 -13.72 10.61
CA PRO A 182 14.41 -14.92 10.66
C PRO A 182 14.34 -15.87 9.47
N VAL A 183 13.19 -15.95 8.77
CA VAL A 183 12.93 -16.91 7.69
C VAL A 183 12.56 -16.23 6.37
N SER A 184 13.02 -14.99 6.15
CA SER A 184 12.72 -14.24 4.93
C SER A 184 13.47 -14.79 3.71
N CYS A 185 12.81 -14.79 2.54
CA CYS A 185 13.47 -15.07 1.27
C CYS A 185 14.33 -13.88 0.80
N ILE A 186 15.59 -14.14 0.39
CA ILE A 186 16.55 -13.11 -0.02
C ILE A 186 17.28 -13.48 -1.33
N PRO A 187 16.96 -12.85 -2.48
CA PRO A 187 15.80 -11.98 -2.71
C PRO A 187 14.56 -12.80 -3.06
N GLN A 188 13.39 -12.29 -2.71
CA GLN A 188 12.14 -12.73 -3.30
C GLN A 188 11.80 -11.89 -4.54
N ALA A 189 11.14 -12.50 -5.53
CA ALA A 189 10.91 -11.88 -6.83
C ALA A 189 10.23 -10.49 -6.74
N TRP A 190 9.19 -10.33 -5.92
CA TRP A 190 8.52 -9.03 -5.75
C TRP A 190 9.37 -7.97 -5.03
N ALA A 191 10.31 -8.38 -4.19
CA ALA A 191 11.15 -7.48 -3.41
C ALA A 191 12.30 -6.97 -4.27
N ALA A 192 12.80 -7.82 -5.19
CA ALA A 192 13.74 -7.41 -6.21
C ALA A 192 13.14 -6.39 -7.20
N ALA A 193 11.85 -6.49 -7.50
CA ALA A 193 11.16 -5.55 -8.39
C ALA A 193 10.86 -4.18 -7.73
N ALA A 194 10.76 -4.12 -6.41
CA ALA A 194 10.31 -2.92 -5.68
C ALA A 194 11.16 -1.66 -5.95
N PRO A 195 12.51 -1.68 -5.89
CA PRO A 195 13.32 -0.51 -6.20
C PRO A 195 13.17 -0.04 -7.66
N LEU A 196 13.10 -0.97 -8.61
CA LEU A 196 12.93 -0.65 -10.03
C LEU A 196 11.56 -0.01 -10.28
N PHE A 197 10.52 -0.54 -9.63
CA PHE A 197 9.18 0.00 -9.72
C PHE A 197 9.11 1.43 -9.16
N LEU A 198 9.73 1.69 -8.01
CA LEU A 198 9.79 3.03 -7.42
C LEU A 198 10.45 4.05 -8.35
N LEU A 199 11.59 3.70 -8.96
CA LEU A 199 12.25 4.55 -9.96
C LEU A 199 11.36 4.82 -11.16
N ALA A 200 10.64 3.80 -11.65
CA ALA A 200 9.75 3.95 -12.80
C ALA A 200 8.53 4.84 -12.52
N VAL A 201 8.07 4.90 -11.27
CA VAL A 201 6.89 5.70 -10.89
C VAL A 201 7.27 7.16 -10.60
N ASP A 202 8.46 7.43 -10.07
CA ASP A 202 8.92 8.80 -9.82
C ASP A 202 9.25 9.56 -11.12
N LEU A 203 9.68 8.85 -12.17
CA LEU A 203 10.03 9.40 -13.50
C LEU A 203 8.82 9.67 -14.41
N ARG A 204 7.59 9.59 -13.90
CA ARG A 204 6.34 9.96 -14.61
C ARG A 204 5.71 11.20 -14.00
#